data_AF-A0A926TZ65-F1
#
_entry.id   AF-A0A926TZ65-F1
#
_cell.length_a   1.000
_cell.length_b   1.000
_cell.length_c   1.000
_cell.angle_alpha   90.00
_cell.angle_beta   90.00
_cell.angle_gamma   90.00
#
_symmetry.space_group_name_H-M   'P 1'
#
loop_
_entity.id
_entity.type
_entity.pdbx_description
1 polymer ?
#
loop_
_entity_poly.entity_id
_entity_poly.type
_entity_poly.pdbx_seq_one_letter_code
_entity_poly.pdbx_strand_id
1 'polypeptide(L)'
;MSWTSSGFFRNTNILNRLTAATGTNPIEVYKPGTLSPQSIASGVRYSGFITSLRLNVDIRSISEFDYPVPGEDQSEGEVAAAVRDSESSSAKKQLNLLMRRDGADAVKVASLWLYNRRPYYSVDLLLYFTDAAAFDVASDTAILLQVESIGFGVLEGQDAIVIHGSAVEEGENTAPSLNVNVFANQADILNYRQAITDGDGSPITNAQGEIIVNA
;
A
#
# COMPACT_ATOMS: atom_id res chain seq x y z
N MET A 1 33.70 15.41 -3.62
CA MET A 1 32.38 15.88 -3.15
C MET A 1 31.53 14.63 -2.97
N SER A 2 31.37 14.17 -1.73
CA SER A 2 30.61 12.95 -1.40
C SER A 2 29.21 13.38 -1.02
N TRP A 3 28.21 13.00 -1.82
CA TRP A 3 26.81 13.15 -1.47
C TRP A 3 26.40 11.90 -0.70
N THR A 4 26.49 11.92 0.63
CA THR A 4 25.81 10.92 1.45
C THR A 4 24.37 11.40 1.65
N SER A 5 23.47 11.10 0.71
CA SER A 5 22.04 11.19 1.05
C SER A 5 21.74 10.03 2.01
N SER A 6 21.40 10.35 3.26
CA SER A 6 20.95 9.33 4.21
C SER A 6 19.46 9.11 4.00
N GLY A 7 19.03 8.00 3.38
CA GLY A 7 17.60 7.65 3.31
C GLY A 7 17.00 7.42 4.70
N PHE A 8 15.71 7.69 4.87
CA PHE A 8 14.96 7.26 6.06
C PHE A 8 14.21 5.98 5.75
N PHE A 9 14.31 5.00 6.65
CA PHE A 9 13.61 3.73 6.55
C PHE A 9 12.70 3.55 7.75
N ARG A 10 11.50 3.00 7.52
CA ARG A 10 10.63 2.52 8.60
C ARG A 10 9.95 1.22 8.23
N ASN A 11 9.63 0.43 9.25
CA ASN A 11 8.76 -0.73 9.10
C ASN A 11 7.31 -0.32 9.37
N THR A 12 6.42 -0.69 8.45
CA THR A 12 4.97 -0.47 8.55
C THR A 12 4.28 -1.83 8.61
N ASN A 13 3.39 -2.02 9.59
CA ASN A 13 2.53 -3.20 9.65
C ASN A 13 1.27 -2.96 8.83
N ILE A 14 0.86 -3.98 8.08
CA ILE A 14 -0.42 -4.01 7.37
C ILE A 14 -1.37 -4.82 8.24
N LEU A 15 -2.53 -4.27 8.59
CA LEU A 15 -3.57 -4.99 9.32
C LEU A 15 -4.95 -4.45 8.95
N ASN A 16 -5.74 -5.26 8.25
CA ASN A 16 -7.09 -4.92 7.82
C ASN A 16 -8.05 -6.08 8.06
N ARG A 17 -9.33 -5.77 8.28
CA ARG A 17 -10.38 -6.77 8.42
C ARG A 17 -11.55 -6.44 7.51
N LEU A 18 -11.91 -7.38 6.64
CA LEU A 18 -13.11 -7.32 5.81
C LEU A 18 -14.19 -8.16 6.47
N THR A 19 -15.39 -7.59 6.55
CA THR A 19 -16.60 -8.24 7.05
C THR A 19 -17.74 -7.98 6.06
N ALA A 20 -18.94 -8.49 6.36
CA ALA A 20 -20.13 -8.20 5.59
C ALA A 20 -20.38 -6.69 5.36
N ALA A 21 -19.99 -5.84 6.32
CA ALA A 21 -20.23 -4.40 6.25
C ALA A 21 -19.21 -3.65 5.37
N THR A 22 -18.02 -4.20 5.17
CA THR A 22 -16.91 -3.47 4.55
C THR A 22 -16.48 -4.08 3.22
N GLY A 23 -16.68 -5.39 3.02
CA GLY A 23 -16.07 -6.13 1.91
C GLY A 23 -16.57 -5.80 0.51
N THR A 24 -17.73 -5.15 0.32
CA THR A 24 -18.35 -4.96 -1.00
C THR A 24 -17.70 -3.84 -1.83
N ASN A 25 -17.23 -2.78 -1.17
CA ASN A 25 -16.53 -1.69 -1.82
C ASN A 25 -15.02 -1.95 -1.80
N PRO A 26 -14.24 -1.43 -2.77
CA PRO A 26 -12.79 -1.49 -2.71
C PRO A 26 -12.28 -0.79 -1.44
N ILE A 27 -11.56 -1.52 -0.61
CA ILE A 27 -10.92 -1.01 0.60
C ILE A 27 -9.42 -0.91 0.34
N GLU A 28 -8.84 0.26 0.63
CA GLU A 28 -7.40 0.43 0.67
C GLU A 28 -6.81 -0.38 1.83
N VAL A 29 -5.97 -1.36 1.50
CA VAL A 29 -5.29 -2.20 2.50
C VAL A 29 -3.88 -1.71 2.79
N TYR A 30 -3.25 -1.07 1.81
CA TYR A 30 -1.93 -0.50 1.96
C TYR A 30 -1.73 0.67 1.00
N LYS A 31 -1.12 1.73 1.50
CA LYS A 31 -0.56 2.83 0.73
C LYS A 31 0.64 3.38 1.50
N PRO A 32 1.77 3.67 0.83
CA PRO A 32 2.90 4.29 1.51
C PRO A 32 2.51 5.59 2.22
N GLY A 33 2.95 5.73 3.47
CA GLY A 33 2.60 6.90 4.26
C GLY A 33 3.37 8.16 3.88
N THR A 34 3.18 9.23 4.65
CA THR A 34 3.87 10.52 4.45
C THR A 34 5.07 10.67 5.41
N LEU A 35 6.08 11.42 4.98
CA LEU A 35 7.35 11.62 5.72
C LEU A 35 7.20 12.41 7.01
N SER A 36 6.31 13.42 7.06
CA SER A 36 5.90 14.03 8.34
C SER A 36 4.52 14.70 8.25
N PRO A 37 3.82 14.89 9.39
CA PRO A 37 2.60 15.70 9.45
C PRO A 37 2.86 17.20 9.19
N GLN A 38 4.09 17.69 9.42
CA GLN A 38 4.46 19.11 9.31
C GLN A 38 5.24 19.48 8.03
N SER A 39 5.52 18.53 7.14
CA SER A 39 6.22 18.80 5.89
C SER A 39 5.29 19.56 4.95
N ILE A 40 5.45 20.88 4.94
CA ILE A 40 4.70 21.88 4.15
C ILE A 40 5.04 21.79 2.65
N ALA A 41 6.11 21.07 2.29
CA ALA A 41 6.31 20.60 0.92
C ALA A 41 5.30 19.47 0.63
N SER A 42 4.12 19.86 0.19
CA SER A 42 2.97 19.00 -0.10
C SER A 42 3.35 17.80 -0.95
N GLY A 43 3.26 16.58 -0.38
CA GLY A 43 3.22 15.35 -1.16
C GLY A 43 4.46 14.47 -1.15
N VAL A 44 5.51 14.76 -0.37
CA VAL A 44 6.63 13.82 -0.25
C VAL A 44 6.18 12.60 0.57
N ARG A 45 6.08 11.46 -0.12
CA ARG A 45 5.63 10.18 0.42
C ARG A 45 6.79 9.18 0.34
N TYR A 46 6.73 8.17 1.20
CA TYR A 46 7.64 7.04 1.09
C TYR A 46 7.34 6.25 -0.20
N SER A 47 8.35 5.58 -0.75
CA SER A 47 8.15 4.38 -1.56
C SER A 47 8.00 3.19 -0.63
N GLY A 48 7.09 2.27 -0.95
CA GLY A 48 6.81 1.09 -0.14
C GLY A 48 7.38 -0.18 -0.76
N PHE A 49 7.94 -1.05 0.06
CA PHE A 49 8.41 -2.38 -0.31
C PHE A 49 7.63 -3.40 0.54
N ILE A 50 6.62 -4.04 -0.03
CA ILE A 50 5.84 -5.03 0.70
C ILE A 50 6.67 -6.31 0.82
N THR A 51 7.05 -6.66 2.05
CA THR A 51 7.89 -7.83 2.37
C THR A 51 7.06 -9.03 2.81
N SER A 52 5.80 -8.82 3.23
CA SER A 52 4.84 -9.89 3.44
C SER A 52 3.41 -9.37 3.33
N LEU A 53 2.53 -10.14 2.68
CA LEU A 53 1.11 -9.84 2.62
C LEU A 53 0.32 -11.14 2.61
N ARG A 54 -0.46 -11.37 3.66
CA ARG A 54 -1.17 -12.62 3.89
C ARG A 54 -2.64 -12.37 4.20
N LEU A 55 -3.45 -13.30 3.75
CA LEU A 55 -4.87 -13.37 3.99
C LEU A 55 -5.17 -14.52 4.95
N ASN A 56 -6.01 -14.31 5.96
CA ASN A 56 -6.66 -15.36 6.74
C ASN A 56 -8.15 -15.35 6.44
N VAL A 57 -8.72 -16.51 6.14
CA VAL A 57 -10.10 -16.65 5.68
C VAL A 57 -10.90 -17.47 6.70
N ASP A 58 -11.98 -16.90 7.23
CA ASP A 58 -13.03 -17.58 8.00
C ASP A 58 -14.39 -17.22 7.39
N ILE A 59 -14.84 -18.03 6.44
CA ILE A 59 -16.15 -17.88 5.80
C ILE A 59 -17.06 -18.97 6.36
N ARG A 60 -18.22 -18.58 6.86
CA ARG A 60 -19.22 -19.47 7.47
C ARG A 60 -20.58 -19.40 6.79
N SER A 61 -20.80 -18.41 5.94
CA SER A 61 -22.11 -18.18 5.31
C SER A 61 -22.39 -19.06 4.08
N ILE A 62 -21.42 -19.86 3.63
CA ILE A 62 -21.56 -20.82 2.52
C ILE A 62 -21.25 -22.23 3.00
N SER A 63 -21.69 -23.24 2.24
CA SER A 63 -21.39 -24.65 2.52
C SER A 63 -19.89 -24.88 2.60
N GLU A 64 -19.48 -25.76 3.53
CA GLU A 64 -18.09 -26.17 3.66
C GLU A 64 -17.60 -26.83 2.37
N PHE A 65 -16.34 -26.56 2.02
CA PHE A 65 -15.70 -27.10 0.83
C PHE A 65 -15.40 -28.59 1.03
N ASP A 66 -15.95 -29.41 0.15
CA ASP A 66 -15.75 -30.85 0.18
C ASP A 66 -14.47 -31.22 -0.60
N TYR A 67 -13.40 -31.51 0.15
CA TYR A 67 -12.16 -31.97 -0.47
C TYR A 67 -12.33 -33.40 -0.95
N PRO A 68 -12.06 -33.68 -2.25
CA PRO A 68 -12.07 -35.05 -2.71
C PRO A 68 -11.00 -35.83 -1.94
N VAL A 69 -11.42 -36.93 -1.31
CA VAL A 69 -10.51 -37.85 -0.63
C VAL A 69 -9.93 -38.78 -1.69
N PRO A 70 -8.61 -38.75 -1.95
CA PRO A 70 -8.01 -39.63 -2.93
C PRO A 70 -8.18 -41.10 -2.53
N GLY A 71 -8.54 -41.95 -3.49
CA GLY A 71 -8.48 -43.41 -3.32
C GLY A 71 -7.04 -43.92 -3.37
N GLU A 72 -6.77 -45.08 -2.75
CA GLU A 72 -5.42 -45.66 -2.69
C GLU A 72 -4.81 -45.97 -4.07
N ASP A 73 -5.66 -46.26 -5.07
CA ASP A 73 -5.25 -46.62 -6.43
C ASP A 73 -5.32 -45.44 -7.43
N GLN A 74 -5.64 -44.22 -6.99
CA GLN A 74 -5.78 -43.09 -7.91
C GLN A 74 -4.42 -42.51 -8.31
N SER A 75 -4.26 -42.26 -9.60
CA SER A 75 -3.11 -41.54 -10.14
C SER A 75 -3.15 -40.05 -9.77
N GLU A 76 -2.00 -39.38 -9.76
CA GLU A 76 -1.90 -37.94 -9.50
C GLU A 76 -2.79 -37.10 -10.44
N GLY A 77 -2.94 -37.53 -11.70
CA GLY A 77 -3.79 -36.88 -12.68
C GLY A 77 -5.29 -36.98 -12.35
N GLU A 78 -5.73 -38.12 -11.84
CA GLU A 78 -7.12 -38.33 -11.40
C GLU A 78 -7.44 -37.52 -10.15
N VAL A 79 -6.50 -37.46 -9.20
CA VAL A 79 -6.63 -36.60 -8.00
C VAL A 79 -6.72 -35.13 -8.40
N ALA A 80 -5.85 -34.67 -9.30
CA ALA A 80 -5.88 -33.28 -9.79
C ALA A 80 -7.19 -32.94 -10.52
N ALA A 81 -7.74 -33.88 -11.31
CA ALA A 81 -9.03 -33.71 -11.97
C ALA A 81 -10.17 -33.62 -10.94
N ALA A 82 -10.21 -34.53 -9.95
CA ALA A 82 -11.22 -34.52 -8.90
C ALA A 82 -11.20 -33.23 -8.08
N VAL A 83 -10.01 -32.70 -7.76
CA VAL A 83 -9.86 -31.41 -7.07
C VAL A 83 -10.44 -30.28 -7.91
N ARG A 84 -10.11 -30.22 -9.21
CA ARG A 84 -10.63 -29.19 -10.11
C ARG A 84 -12.15 -29.24 -10.24
N ASP A 85 -12.73 -30.43 -10.31
CA ASP A 85 -14.17 -30.63 -10.43
C ASP A 85 -14.88 -30.20 -9.13
N SER A 86 -14.32 -30.54 -7.96
CA SER A 86 -14.81 -30.05 -6.67
C SER A 86 -14.70 -28.52 -6.57
N GLU A 87 -13.57 -27.92 -6.94
CA GLU A 87 -13.38 -26.46 -6.92
C GLU A 87 -14.36 -25.70 -7.81
N SER A 88 -14.69 -26.28 -8.96
CA SER A 88 -15.61 -25.69 -9.94
C SER A 88 -17.06 -25.72 -9.45
N SER A 89 -17.48 -26.84 -8.85
CA SER A 89 -18.86 -27.05 -8.39
C SER A 89 -19.14 -26.45 -7.01
N SER A 90 -18.11 -26.27 -6.18
CA SER A 90 -18.27 -25.79 -4.81
C SER A 90 -18.68 -24.32 -4.73
N ALA A 91 -19.45 -24.01 -3.68
CA ALA A 91 -19.77 -22.64 -3.28
C ALA A 91 -18.49 -21.87 -2.93
N LYS A 92 -18.38 -20.64 -3.45
CA LYS A 92 -17.16 -19.82 -3.34
C LYS A 92 -17.49 -18.34 -3.41
N LYS A 93 -16.69 -17.52 -2.73
CA LYS A 93 -16.71 -16.05 -2.84
C LYS A 93 -15.51 -15.59 -3.64
N GLN A 94 -15.59 -14.43 -4.29
CA GLN A 94 -14.47 -13.87 -5.03
C GLN A 94 -13.85 -12.70 -4.27
N LEU A 95 -12.54 -12.73 -4.09
CA LEU A 95 -11.74 -11.61 -3.64
C LEU A 95 -10.91 -11.09 -4.81
N ASN A 96 -11.10 -9.82 -5.13
CA ASN A 96 -10.33 -9.11 -6.14
C ASN A 96 -9.18 -8.34 -5.47
N LEU A 97 -7.99 -8.46 -6.06
CA LEU A 97 -6.82 -7.66 -5.75
C LEU A 97 -6.77 -6.54 -6.76
N LEU A 98 -6.78 -5.30 -6.28
CA LEU A 98 -6.75 -4.12 -7.13
C LEU A 98 -5.58 -3.21 -6.76
N MET A 99 -5.15 -2.43 -7.73
CA MET A 99 -4.21 -1.35 -7.54
C MET A 99 -4.81 -0.05 -8.07
N ARG A 100 -4.52 1.05 -7.41
CA ARG A 100 -4.99 2.37 -7.83
C ARG A 100 -3.90 3.40 -7.63
N ARG A 101 -3.62 4.17 -8.68
CA ARG A 101 -2.82 5.39 -8.59
C ARG A 101 -3.72 6.57 -8.21
N ASP A 102 -3.18 7.55 -7.50
CA ASP A 102 -3.88 8.79 -7.19
C ASP A 102 -4.44 9.46 -8.47
N GLY A 103 -5.71 9.86 -8.41
CA GLY A 103 -6.44 10.45 -9.53
C GLY A 103 -6.84 9.48 -10.65
N ALA A 104 -6.63 8.17 -10.49
CA ALA A 104 -7.03 7.15 -11.46
C ALA A 104 -8.04 6.15 -10.87
N ASP A 105 -8.71 5.42 -11.75
CA ASP A 105 -9.59 4.31 -11.36
C ASP A 105 -8.78 3.11 -10.86
N ALA A 106 -9.39 2.29 -10.01
CA ALA A 106 -8.78 1.04 -9.54
C ALA A 106 -8.75 0.01 -10.66
N VAL A 107 -7.60 -0.62 -10.86
CA VAL A 107 -7.36 -1.67 -11.85
C VAL A 107 -7.21 -3.01 -11.12
N LYS A 108 -7.95 -4.03 -11.59
CA LYS A 108 -7.84 -5.38 -11.05
C LYS A 108 -6.55 -6.05 -11.52
N VAL A 109 -5.76 -6.54 -10.56
CA VAL A 109 -4.52 -7.30 -10.80
C VAL A 109 -4.82 -8.80 -10.85
N ALA A 110 -5.55 -9.30 -9.86
CA ALA A 110 -5.88 -10.72 -9.74
C ALA A 110 -7.24 -10.93 -9.06
N SER A 111 -7.75 -12.15 -9.17
CA SER A 111 -8.94 -12.63 -8.45
C SER A 111 -8.63 -13.97 -7.80
N LEU A 112 -9.13 -14.18 -6.59
CA LEU A 112 -9.02 -15.43 -5.85
C LEU A 112 -10.41 -15.93 -5.48
N TRP A 113 -10.56 -17.25 -5.51
CA TRP A 113 -11.73 -17.91 -4.94
C TRP A 113 -11.48 -18.24 -3.47
N LEU A 114 -12.46 -17.87 -2.66
CA LEU A 114 -12.47 -18.10 -1.22
C LEU A 114 -13.54 -19.12 -0.90
N TYR A 115 -13.14 -20.13 -0.13
CA TYR A 115 -13.97 -21.26 0.24
C TYR A 115 -14.19 -21.28 1.75
N ASN A 116 -15.26 -21.92 2.21
CA ASN A 116 -15.39 -22.25 3.63
C ASN A 116 -14.56 -23.52 3.89
N ARG A 117 -13.38 -23.37 4.50
CA ARG A 117 -12.50 -24.47 4.88
C ARG A 117 -12.20 -24.37 6.38
N ARG A 118 -12.52 -25.42 7.14
CA ARG A 118 -12.32 -25.44 8.60
C ARG A 118 -10.92 -25.95 8.98
N PRO A 119 -10.34 -25.47 10.10
CA PRO A 119 -10.86 -24.42 10.99
C PRO A 119 -10.76 -23.01 10.39
N TYR A 120 -9.70 -22.73 9.64
CA TYR A 120 -9.45 -21.56 8.80
C TYR A 120 -8.23 -21.87 7.93
N TYR A 121 -7.94 -21.04 6.92
CA TYR A 121 -6.71 -21.17 6.13
C TYR A 121 -6.13 -19.80 5.79
N SER A 122 -4.86 -19.81 5.40
CA SER A 122 -4.12 -18.63 5.00
C SER A 122 -3.70 -18.70 3.53
N VAL A 123 -3.68 -17.55 2.87
CA VAL A 123 -3.19 -17.40 1.49
C VAL A 123 -2.10 -16.35 1.46
N ASP A 124 -1.00 -16.64 0.77
CA ASP A 124 0.04 -15.64 0.50
C ASP A 124 -0.40 -14.77 -0.69
N LEU A 125 -0.67 -13.49 -0.44
CA LEU A 125 -1.13 -12.57 -1.46
C LEU A 125 0.03 -11.94 -2.23
N LEU A 126 1.26 -11.95 -1.69
CA LEU A 126 2.41 -11.33 -2.35
C LEU A 126 2.70 -11.98 -3.70
N LEU A 127 2.51 -13.31 -3.78
CA LEU A 127 2.69 -14.12 -4.98
C LEU A 127 1.78 -13.72 -6.16
N TYR A 128 0.71 -12.96 -5.92
CA TYR A 128 -0.17 -12.47 -6.98
C TYR A 128 0.29 -11.13 -7.56
N PHE A 129 1.24 -10.46 -6.92
CA PHE A 129 1.82 -9.20 -7.39
C PHE A 129 3.23 -9.39 -7.96
N THR A 130 4.01 -10.31 -7.41
CA THR A 130 5.39 -10.54 -7.79
C THR A 130 5.87 -11.95 -7.43
N ASP A 131 6.89 -12.43 -8.14
CA ASP A 131 7.69 -13.61 -7.80
C ASP A 131 8.96 -13.26 -7.00
N ALA A 132 9.24 -11.97 -6.81
CA ALA A 132 10.36 -11.48 -6.00
C ALA A 132 10.06 -11.54 -4.50
N ALA A 133 11.10 -11.35 -3.68
CA ALA A 133 10.98 -11.35 -2.22
C ALA A 133 10.22 -10.12 -1.66
N ALA A 134 10.07 -9.06 -2.46
CA ALA A 134 9.31 -7.88 -2.11
C ALA A 134 8.63 -7.29 -3.34
N PHE A 135 7.52 -6.58 -3.11
CA PHE A 135 6.80 -5.85 -4.15
C PHE A 135 6.91 -4.34 -3.96
N ASP A 136 7.40 -3.66 -4.99
CA ASP A 136 7.59 -2.22 -4.99
C ASP A 136 6.27 -1.50 -5.26
N VAL A 137 5.87 -0.64 -4.33
CA VAL A 137 4.67 0.18 -4.40
C VAL A 137 5.10 1.64 -4.48
N ALA A 138 4.81 2.27 -5.62
CA ALA A 138 5.05 3.68 -5.81
C ALA A 138 4.30 4.53 -4.78
N SER A 139 4.84 5.69 -4.46
CA SER A 139 4.37 6.55 -3.38
C SER A 139 2.93 7.05 -3.56
N ASP A 140 2.45 7.14 -4.80
CA ASP A 140 1.09 7.56 -5.18
C ASP A 140 0.14 6.38 -5.45
N THR A 141 0.56 5.15 -5.17
CA THR A 141 -0.16 3.93 -5.50
C THR A 141 -0.65 3.22 -4.24
N ALA A 142 -1.89 2.75 -4.29
CA ALA A 142 -2.55 2.00 -3.23
C ALA A 142 -2.85 0.57 -3.69
N ILE A 143 -2.75 -0.38 -2.77
CA ILE A 143 -3.30 -1.73 -2.91
C ILE A 143 -4.68 -1.74 -2.26
N LEU A 144 -5.64 -2.30 -2.98
CA LEU A 144 -7.02 -2.42 -2.54
C LEU A 144 -7.49 -3.86 -2.65
N LEU A 145 -8.48 -4.19 -1.83
CA LEU A 145 -9.20 -5.45 -1.90
C LEU A 145 -10.70 -5.19 -2.02
N GLN A 146 -11.38 -6.05 -2.77
CA GLN A 146 -12.82 -6.01 -2.92
C GLN A 146 -13.39 -7.42 -2.98
N VAL A 147 -14.47 -7.67 -2.25
CA VAL A 147 -15.26 -8.90 -2.39
C VAL A 147 -16.37 -8.65 -3.40
N GLU A 148 -16.41 -9.48 -4.43
CA GLU A 148 -17.39 -9.42 -5.50
C GLU A 148 -18.28 -10.67 -5.47
N SER A 149 -19.57 -10.48 -5.74
CA SER A 149 -20.51 -11.59 -5.87
C SER A 149 -20.37 -12.25 -7.23
N ILE A 150 -20.03 -13.54 -7.23
CA ILE A 150 -19.96 -14.40 -8.42
C ILE A 150 -21.03 -15.51 -8.41
N GLY A 151 -22.20 -15.22 -7.82
CA GLY A 151 -23.34 -16.13 -7.73
C GLY A 151 -23.62 -16.66 -6.32
N PHE A 152 -22.64 -16.67 -5.42
CA PHE A 152 -22.79 -17.09 -4.02
C PHE A 152 -22.76 -15.92 -3.01
N GLY A 153 -23.02 -14.70 -3.50
CA GLY A 153 -23.06 -13.50 -2.67
C GLY A 153 -21.69 -12.94 -2.28
N VAL A 154 -21.73 -11.92 -1.43
CA VAL A 154 -20.56 -11.27 -0.80
C VAL A 154 -20.41 -11.77 0.64
N LEU A 155 -19.49 -11.23 1.44
CA LEU A 155 -19.37 -11.59 2.87
C LEU A 155 -20.68 -11.34 3.62
N GLU A 156 -21.09 -12.27 4.49
CA GLU A 156 -22.35 -12.20 5.23
C GLU A 156 -22.19 -12.70 6.67
N GLY A 157 -23.07 -12.25 7.57
CA GLY A 157 -23.13 -12.73 8.95
C GLY A 157 -21.79 -12.66 9.69
N GLN A 158 -21.24 -13.83 10.03
CA GLN A 158 -19.99 -13.97 10.79
C GLN A 158 -18.74 -14.12 9.91
N ASP A 159 -18.86 -13.99 8.60
CA ASP A 159 -17.70 -14.07 7.71
C ASP A 159 -16.68 -12.99 8.05
N ALA A 160 -15.41 -13.40 8.05
CA ALA A 160 -14.30 -12.51 8.27
C ALA A 160 -13.13 -12.90 7.39
N ILE A 161 -12.50 -11.87 6.85
CA ILE A 161 -11.23 -11.96 6.16
C ILE A 161 -10.27 -11.01 6.87
N VAL A 162 -9.11 -11.50 7.28
CA VAL A 162 -8.07 -10.70 7.94
C VAL A 162 -6.85 -10.64 7.05
N ILE A 163 -6.44 -9.42 6.69
CA ILE A 163 -5.23 -9.15 5.94
C ILE A 163 -4.19 -8.67 6.92
N HIS A 164 -3.01 -9.26 6.84
CA HIS A 164 -1.89 -8.88 7.68
C HIS A 164 -0.58 -9.02 6.92
N GLY A 165 0.41 -8.24 7.32
CA GLY A 165 1.69 -8.21 6.62
C GLY A 165 2.60 -7.11 7.12
N SER A 166 3.66 -6.87 6.35
CA SER A 166 4.65 -5.84 6.64
C SER A 166 5.18 -5.24 5.35
N ALA A 167 5.53 -3.96 5.43
CA ALA A 167 6.26 -3.25 4.40
C ALA A 167 7.43 -2.48 5.00
N VAL A 168 8.49 -2.32 4.23
CA VAL A 168 9.55 -1.36 4.50
C VAL A 168 9.26 -0.13 3.66
N GLU A 169 9.29 1.04 4.27
CA GLU A 169 9.08 2.32 3.58
C GLU A 169 10.39 3.10 3.55
N GLU A 170 10.78 3.55 2.36
CA GLU A 170 11.97 4.35 2.11
C GLU A 170 11.60 5.75 1.64
N GLY A 171 12.19 6.76 2.26
CA GLY A 171 11.98 8.15 1.90
C GLY A 171 13.31 8.87 1.73
N GLU A 172 13.35 9.77 0.75
CA GLU A 172 14.51 10.63 0.56
C GLU A 172 14.61 11.62 1.73
N ASN A 173 15.81 11.78 2.27
CA ASN A 173 16.13 12.90 3.15
C ASN A 173 16.29 14.17 2.33
N THR A 174 15.16 14.68 1.87
CA THR A 174 15.01 16.08 1.49
C THR A 174 14.63 16.86 2.74
N ALA A 175 15.46 16.80 3.79
CA ALA A 175 15.46 17.91 4.72
C ALA A 175 15.60 19.17 3.86
N PRO A 176 14.71 20.17 3.97
CA PRO A 176 14.90 21.41 3.26
C PRO A 176 16.31 21.86 3.61
N SER A 177 17.17 22.03 2.60
CA SER A 177 18.45 22.67 2.83
C SER A 177 18.10 24.02 3.40
N LEU A 178 18.19 24.18 4.72
CA LEU A 178 18.24 25.48 5.33
C LEU A 178 19.45 26.11 4.64
N ASN A 179 19.19 27.07 3.76
CA ASN A 179 20.23 27.95 3.24
C ASN A 179 20.72 28.75 4.45
N VAL A 180 21.58 28.14 5.26
CA VAL A 180 22.28 28.82 6.32
C VAL A 180 23.29 29.70 5.62
N ASN A 181 22.91 30.97 5.42
CA ASN A 181 23.84 31.97 4.97
C ASN A 181 24.87 32.18 6.09
N VAL A 182 26.05 31.57 5.91
CA VAL A 182 27.18 31.76 6.80
C VAL A 182 27.87 33.05 6.39
N PHE A 183 27.69 34.11 7.18
CA PHE A 183 28.37 35.38 6.97
C PHE A 183 29.76 35.30 7.60
N ALA A 184 30.82 35.45 6.79
CA ALA A 184 32.19 35.40 7.29
C ALA A 184 32.60 36.72 7.95
N ASN A 185 31.92 37.82 7.62
CA ASN A 185 32.19 39.15 8.15
C ASN A 185 30.95 40.08 8.10
N GLN A 186 31.08 41.28 8.70
CA GLN A 186 30.01 42.27 8.78
C GLN A 186 29.56 42.82 7.41
N ALA A 187 30.47 42.88 6.42
CA ALA A 187 30.14 43.35 5.07
C ALA A 187 29.24 42.35 4.34
N ASP A 188 29.44 41.05 4.54
CA ASP A 188 28.58 40.00 3.98
C ASP A 188 27.15 40.12 4.51
N ILE A 189 26.99 40.44 5.81
CA ILE A 189 25.69 40.67 6.44
C ILE A 189 25.00 41.89 5.81
N LEU A 190 25.75 42.98 5.61
CA LEU A 190 25.22 44.22 5.03
C LEU A 190 24.79 44.03 3.58
N ASN A 191 25.61 43.34 2.78
CA ASN A 191 25.29 43.04 1.38
C ASN A 191 24.07 42.13 1.26
N TYR A 192 23.98 41.10 2.11
CA TYR A 192 22.81 40.23 2.14
C TYR A 192 21.55 40.98 2.56
N ARG A 193 21.62 41.83 3.60
CA ARG A 193 20.48 42.66 4.03
C ARG A 193 20.00 43.56 2.90
N GLN A 194 20.92 44.23 2.20
CA GLN A 194 20.55 45.07 1.04
C GLN A 194 19.90 44.25 -0.08
N ALA A 195 20.35 43.03 -0.31
CA ALA A 195 19.78 42.17 -1.34
C ALA A 195 18.37 41.64 -1.01
N ILE A 196 17.95 41.67 0.26
CA ILE A 196 16.63 41.20 0.71
C ILE A 196 15.70 42.33 1.17
N THR A 197 16.10 43.60 1.07
CA THR A 197 15.27 44.74 1.47
C THR A 197 15.10 45.76 0.35
N ASP A 198 13.89 46.32 0.23
CA ASP A 198 13.59 47.43 -0.64
C ASP A 198 14.28 48.73 -0.18
N GLY A 199 14.20 49.79 -1.00
CA GLY A 199 14.84 51.08 -0.73
C GLY A 199 14.37 51.79 0.56
N ASP A 200 13.27 51.34 1.16
CA ASP A 200 12.74 51.79 2.45
C ASP A 200 13.17 50.90 3.64
N GLY A 201 13.91 49.82 3.37
CA GLY A 201 14.35 48.84 4.37
C GLY A 201 13.36 47.72 4.66
N SER A 202 12.21 47.67 3.98
CA SER A 202 11.23 46.60 4.12
C SER A 202 11.71 45.32 3.42
N PRO A 203 11.44 44.10 3.94
CA PRO A 203 11.83 42.86 3.26
C PRO A 203 11.13 42.71 1.91
N ILE A 204 11.87 42.31 0.88
CA ILE A 204 11.30 42.00 -0.44
C ILE A 204 10.64 40.63 -0.34
N THR A 205 9.34 40.54 -0.64
CA THR A 205 8.59 39.27 -0.55
C THR A 205 7.91 38.87 -1.86
N ASN A 206 7.78 37.58 -2.12
CA ASN A 206 6.95 37.06 -3.22
C ASN A 206 5.44 37.19 -2.91
N ALA A 207 4.60 36.77 -3.86
CA ALA A 207 3.13 36.84 -3.73
C ALA A 207 2.57 35.97 -2.58
N GLN A 208 3.39 35.07 -2.02
CA GLN A 208 3.09 34.19 -0.90
C GLN A 208 3.63 34.73 0.44
N GLY A 209 4.31 35.89 0.43
CA GLY A 209 4.88 36.53 1.62
C GLY A 209 6.26 36.01 2.04
N GLU A 210 6.94 35.24 1.20
CA GLU A 210 8.28 34.72 1.49
C GLU A 210 9.36 35.72 1.06
N ILE A 211 10.40 35.91 1.89
CA ILE A 211 11.51 36.82 1.58
C ILE A 211 12.31 36.27 0.38
N ILE A 212 12.53 37.12 -0.62
CA ILE A 212 13.32 36.79 -1.81
C ILE A 212 14.58 37.66 -1.88
N VAL A 213 15.66 37.08 -2.42
CA VAL A 213 16.93 37.78 -2.66
C VAL A 213 16.88 38.35 -4.08
N ASN A 214 17.04 39.66 -4.23
CA ASN A 214 17.26 40.27 -5.54
C ASN A 214 18.65 39.85 -6.06
N ALA A 215 18.67 39.26 -7.26
CA ALA A 215 19.90 38.90 -7.96
C ALA A 215 20.59 40.13 -8.58
#